data_AF-A0AA34SFW1-F1
#
_entry.id   AF-A0AA34SFW1-F1
#
_cell.length_a   1.000
_cell.length_b   1.000
_cell.length_c   1.000
_cell.angle_alpha   90.00
_cell.angle_beta   90.00
_cell.angle_gamma   90.00
#
_symmetry.space_group_name_H-M   'P 1'
#
loop_
_entity.id
_entity.type
_entity.pdbx_description
1 polymer ?
#
loop_
_entity_poly.entity_id
_entity_poly.type
_entity_poly.pdbx_seq_one_letter_code
_entity_poly.pdbx_strand_id
1 'polypeptide(L)'
;MMAEAEFYDILRAGLWIAVIVSVPILTVALASGLVIGLFQALTSIQENTLTFVPKLIAIVAVFWLTMAFMSETLVGYFHGSIIPLIARGVDG
;
A
#
# COMPACT_ATOMS: atom_id res chain seq x y z
N MET A 1 1.41 19.18 27.09
CA MET A 1 2.22 17.94 27.15
C MET A 1 1.50 16.90 26.31
N MET A 2 2.07 16.45 25.18
CA MET A 2 1.41 15.39 24.40
C MET A 2 1.24 14.18 25.30
N ALA A 3 0.01 13.70 25.46
CA ALA A 3 -0.21 12.47 26.19
C ALA A 3 0.52 11.36 25.43
N GLU A 4 1.36 10.59 26.12
CA GLU A 4 2.10 9.48 25.53
C GLU A 4 1.17 8.49 24.79
N ALA A 5 -0.07 8.35 25.28
CA ALA A 5 -1.15 7.61 24.62
C ALA A 5 -1.52 8.16 23.23
N GLU A 6 -1.60 9.49 23.05
CA GLU A 6 -1.96 10.11 21.77
C GLU A 6 -0.89 9.86 20.71
N PHE A 7 0.38 9.86 21.10
CA PHE A 7 1.48 9.50 20.20
C PHE A 7 1.39 8.04 19.74
N TYR A 8 1.13 7.11 20.67
CA TYR A 8 0.97 5.69 20.32
C TYR A 8 -0.22 5.43 19.40
N ASP A 9 -1.34 6.11 19.61
CA ASP A 9 -2.54 5.95 18.78
C ASP A 9 -2.30 6.38 17.33
N ILE A 10 -1.54 7.46 17.11
CA ILE A 10 -1.17 7.94 15.77
C ILE A 10 -0.25 6.94 15.08
N LEU A 11 0.77 6.42 15.77
CA LEU A 11 1.65 5.40 15.21
C LEU A 11 0.86 4.16 14.79
N ARG A 12 -0.07 3.71 15.64
CA ARG A 12 -0.95 2.58 15.32
C ARG A 12 -1.82 2.86 14.10
N ALA A 13 -2.43 4.05 14.02
CA ALA A 13 -3.24 4.46 12.88
C ALA A 13 -2.42 4.50 11.59
N GLY A 14 -1.21 5.08 11.64
CA GLY A 14 -0.29 5.12 10.50
C GLY A 14 0.09 3.72 9.98
N LEU A 15 0.39 2.78 10.87
CA LEU A 15 0.64 1.39 10.50
C LEU A 15 -0.59 0.74 9.85
N TRP A 16 -1.78 1.00 10.38
CA TRP A 16 -3.02 0.48 9.81
C TRP A 16 -3.28 1.00 8.40
N ILE A 17 -3.03 2.30 8.17
CA ILE A 17 -3.16 2.90 6.85
C ILE A 17 -2.13 2.34 5.86
N ALA A 18 -0.89 2.11 6.30
CA ALA A 18 0.12 1.47 5.46
C ALA A 18 -0.33 0.06 5.00
N VAL A 19 -0.98 -0.70 5.88
CA VAL A 19 -1.60 -1.99 5.53
C VAL A 19 -2.72 -1.77 4.50
N ILE A 20 -3.67 -0.88 4.74
CA ILE A 20 -4.79 -0.63 3.81
C ILE A 20 -4.30 -0.22 2.41
N VAL A 21 -3.35 0.71 2.34
CA VAL A 21 -2.79 1.22 1.09
C VAL A 21 -2.04 0.13 0.31
N SER A 22 -1.39 -0.80 1.01
CA SER A 22 -0.64 -1.89 0.36
C SER A 22 -1.51 -3.06 -0.10
N VAL A 23 -2.69 -3.29 0.49
CA VAL A 23 -3.61 -4.39 0.16
C VAL A 23 -3.88 -4.56 -1.35
N PRO A 24 -4.31 -3.53 -2.12
CA PRO A 24 -4.65 -3.70 -3.52
C PRO A 24 -3.46 -4.16 -4.37
N ILE A 25 -2.29 -3.55 -4.15
CA ILE A 25 -1.06 -3.88 -4.88
C ILE A 25 -0.57 -5.28 -4.51
N LEU A 26 -0.56 -5.62 -3.21
CA LEU A 26 -0.12 -6.92 -2.72
C LEU A 26 -1.02 -8.06 -3.23
N THR A 27 -2.33 -7.84 -3.25
CA THR A 27 -3.30 -8.83 -3.76
C THR A 27 -3.00 -9.19 -5.21
N VAL A 28 -2.73 -8.17 -6.03
CA VAL A 28 -2.46 -8.37 -7.46
C VAL A 28 -1.06 -8.92 -7.69
N ALA A 29 -0.06 -8.47 -6.95
CA ALA A 29 1.28 -9.02 -7.01
C ALA A 29 1.30 -10.51 -6.64
N LEU A 30 0.51 -10.91 -5.65
CA LEU A 30 0.38 -12.30 -5.21
C LEU A 30 -0.39 -13.12 -6.25
N ALA A 31 -1.56 -12.66 -6.70
CA ALA A 31 -2.37 -13.36 -7.70
C ALA A 31 -1.61 -13.55 -9.02
N SER A 32 -1.01 -12.49 -9.56
CA SER A 32 -0.22 -12.56 -10.80
C SER A 32 1.01 -13.45 -10.64
N GLY A 33 1.71 -13.36 -9.50
CA GLY A 33 2.85 -14.22 -9.19
C GLY A 33 2.47 -15.70 -9.13
N LEU A 34 1.33 -16.01 -8.51
CA LEU A 34 0.82 -17.38 -8.41
C LEU A 34 0.42 -17.94 -9.78
N VAL A 35 -0.33 -17.17 -10.56
CA VAL A 35 -0.76 -17.57 -11.92
C VAL A 35 0.45 -17.81 -12.81
N ILE A 36 1.37 -16.85 -12.89
CA ILE A 36 2.55 -16.94 -13.75
C ILE A 36 3.50 -18.05 -13.27
N GLY A 37 3.65 -18.24 -11.95
CA GLY A 37 4.43 -19.33 -11.37
C GLY A 37 3.87 -20.71 -11.72
N LEU A 38 2.54 -20.86 -11.67
CA LEU A 38 1.89 -22.11 -12.06
C LEU A 38 2.07 -22.41 -13.55
N PHE A 39 1.93 -21.42 -14.42
CA PHE A 39 2.16 -21.59 -15.86
C PHE A 39 3.60 -22.00 -16.18
N GLN A 40 4.59 -21.41 -15.50
CA GLN A 40 5.99 -21.82 -15.63
C GLN A 40 6.19 -23.28 -15.21
N ALA A 41 5.61 -23.69 -14.09
CA ALA A 41 5.71 -25.06 -13.60
C ALA A 41 5.06 -26.08 -14.55
N LEU A 42 3.87 -25.76 -15.09
CA LEU A 42 3.12 -26.65 -15.97
C LEU A 42 3.76 -26.81 -17.36
N THR A 43 4.41 -25.76 -17.87
CA THR A 43 5.00 -25.78 -19.22
C THR A 43 6.51 -26.06 -19.23
N SER A 44 7.14 -26.11 -18.06
CA SER A 44 8.61 -26.22 -17.90
C SER A 44 9.41 -25.09 -18.58
N ILE A 45 8.77 -23.99 -18.97
CA ILE A 45 9.43 -22.81 -19.54
C ILE A 45 9.84 -21.87 -18.39
N GLN A 46 11.15 -21.73 -18.18
CA GLN A 46 11.73 -20.90 -17.11
C GLN A 46 12.51 -19.70 -17.68
N GLU A 47 11.90 -18.98 -18.63
CA GLU A 47 12.50 -17.76 -19.17
C GLU A 47 12.15 -16.54 -18.30
N ASN A 48 13.16 -16.03 -17.58
CA ASN A 48 13.02 -14.92 -16.63
C ASN A 48 12.43 -13.63 -17.25
N THR A 49 12.65 -13.37 -18.53
CA THR A 49 12.11 -12.19 -19.23
C THR A 49 10.62 -12.32 -19.54
N LEU A 50 10.16 -13.52 -19.88
CA LEU A 50 8.77 -13.79 -20.28
C LEU A 50 7.79 -13.71 -19.11
N THR A 51 8.30 -13.88 -17.89
CA THR A 51 7.52 -13.86 -16.65
C THR A 51 7.51 -12.47 -16.00
N PHE A 52 8.52 -11.66 -16.30
CA PHE A 52 8.67 -10.30 -15.79
C PHE A 52 7.66 -9.32 -16.42
N VAL A 53 7.49 -9.37 -17.75
CA VAL A 53 6.67 -8.39 -18.48
C VAL A 53 5.18 -8.44 -18.10
N PRO A 54 4.49 -9.61 -18.12
CA PRO A 54 3.08 -9.67 -17.76
C PRO A 54 2.83 -9.27 -16.30
N LYS A 55 3.76 -9.62 -15.41
CA LYS A 55 3.70 -9.26 -13.99
C LYS A 55 3.79 -7.75 -13.78
N LEU A 56 4.70 -7.07 -14.46
CA LEU A 56 4.83 -5.61 -14.37
C LEU A 56 3.57 -4.89 -14.88
N ILE A 57 3.03 -5.33 -16.02
CA ILE A 57 1.81 -4.74 -16.59
C ILE A 57 0.66 -4.85 -15.58
N ALA A 58 0.48 -6.00 -14.95
CA ALA A 58 -0.55 -6.20 -13.93
C ALA A 58 -0.38 -5.26 -12.73
N ILE A 59 0.84 -5.11 -12.22
CA ILE A 59 1.15 -4.22 -11.08
C ILE A 59 0.89 -2.76 -11.44
N VAL A 60 1.35 -2.30 -12.61
CA VAL A 60 1.18 -0.91 -13.06
C VAL A 60 -0.29 -0.59 -13.31
N ALA A 61 -1.04 -1.51 -13.93
CA ALA A 61 -2.47 -1.32 -14.19
C ALA A 61 -3.25 -1.14 -12.87
N VAL A 62 -2.95 -1.96 -11.87
CA VAL A 62 -3.63 -1.89 -10.56
C VAL A 62 -3.18 -0.68 -9.78
N PHE A 63 -1.88 -0.35 -9.80
CA PHE A 63 -1.38 0.89 -9.21
C PHE A 63 -2.12 2.10 -9.75
N TRP A 64 -2.31 2.19 -11.08
CA TRP A 64 -3.06 3.28 -11.69
C TRP A 64 -4.52 3.29 -11.23
N LEU A 65 -5.18 2.12 -11.27
CA LEU A 65 -6.58 2.00 -10.85
C LEU A 65 -6.81 2.40 -9.39
N THR A 66 -5.89 2.05 -8.49
CA THR A 66 -6.02 2.31 -7.05
C THR A 66 -5.28 3.55 -6.59
N MET A 67 -4.63 4.30 -7.49
CA MET A 67 -3.84 5.50 -7.15
C MET A 67 -4.69 6.52 -6.40
N ALA A 68 -5.88 6.85 -6.92
CA ALA A 68 -6.77 7.84 -6.31
C ALA A 68 -7.14 7.45 -4.87
N PHE A 69 -7.56 6.20 -4.67
CA PHE A 69 -7.89 5.66 -3.34
C PHE A 69 -6.72 5.74 -2.36
N MET A 70 -5.51 5.34 -2.79
CA MET A 70 -4.32 5.38 -1.94
C MET A 70 -3.96 6.82 -1.55
N SER A 71 -4.03 7.74 -2.50
CA SER A 71 -3.79 9.17 -2.26
C SER A 71 -4.83 9.76 -1.32
N GLU A 72 -6.11 9.50 -1.51
CA GLU A 72 -7.19 9.96 -0.63
C GLU A 72 -7.03 9.44 0.80
N THR A 73 -6.64 8.17 0.95
CA THR A 73 -6.41 7.56 2.27
C THR A 73 -5.24 8.22 3.01
N LEU A 74 -4.12 8.46 2.32
CA LEU A 74 -2.94 9.11 2.90
C LEU A 74 -3.18 10.58 3.24
N VAL A 75 -3.80 11.33 2.33
CA VAL A 75 -4.13 12.74 2.53
C VAL A 75 -5.17 12.90 3.64
N GLY A 76 -6.17 12.02 3.69
CA GLY A 76 -7.17 11.98 4.76
C GLY A 76 -6.54 11.75 6.13
N TYR A 77 -5.57 10.86 6.24
CA TYR A 77 -4.81 10.67 7.48
C TYR A 77 -3.95 11.88 7.85
N PHE A 78 -3.25 12.45 6.87
CA PHE A 78 -2.38 13.59 7.10
C PHE A 78 -3.19 14.81 7.61
N HIS A 79 -4.30 15.12 6.95
CA HIS A 79 -5.17 16.24 7.34
C HIS A 79 -6.00 15.94 8.60
N GLY A 80 -6.46 14.70 8.79
CA GLY A 80 -7.35 14.32 9.88
C GLY A 80 -6.64 14.04 11.20
N SER A 81 -5.38 13.58 11.16
CA SER A 81 -4.64 13.14 12.35
C SER A 81 -3.37 13.95 12.60
N ILE A 82 -2.57 14.22 11.57
CA ILE A 82 -1.24 14.87 11.75
C ILE A 82 -1.37 16.39 11.92
N ILE A 83 -2.11 17.07 11.04
CA ILE A 83 -2.25 18.54 11.12
C ILE A 83 -2.87 19.01 12.46
N PRO A 84 -3.97 18.40 12.95
CA PRO A 84 -4.59 18.84 14.20
C PRO A 84 -3.69 18.63 15.41
N LEU A 85 -2.83 17.60 15.37
CA LEU A 85 -1.84 17.34 16.42
C LEU A 85 -0.79 18.45 16.49
N ILE A 86 -0.28 18.87 15.33
CA ILE A 86 0.70 19.95 15.23
C ILE A 86 0.08 21.27 15.70
N ALA A 87 -1.14 21.58 15.27
CA ALA A 87 -1.85 22.79 15.67
C ALA A 87 -2.05 22.86 17.20
N ARG A 88 -2.50 21.76 17.82
CA ARG A 88 -2.64 21.68 19.29
C ARG A 88 -1.33 21.82 20.06
N GLY A 89 -0.21 21.43 19.45
CA GLY A 89 1.12 21.60 20.04
C GLY A 89 1.66 23.03 19.96
N VAL A 90 1.08 23.89 19.12
CA VAL A 90 1.47 25.31 18.95
C VAL A 90 0.63 26.24 19.84
N ASP A 91 -0.59 25.85 20.17
CA ASP A 91 -1.54 26.65 20.95
C ASP A 91 -1.43 26.47 22.49
N GLY A 92 -0.48 25.65 22.96
CA GLY A 92 -0.34 25.25 24.38
C GLY A 92 1.00 25.57 25.02
#